data_AF-A0A2N6ALC4-F1
#
_entry.id   AF-A0A2N6ALC4-F1
#
_cell.length_a   1.000
_cell.length_b   1.000
_cell.length_c   1.000
_cell.angle_alpha   90.00
_cell.angle_beta   90.00
_cell.angle_gamma   90.00
#
_symmetry.space_group_name_H-M   'P 1'
#
loop_
_entity.id
_entity.type
_entity.pdbx_description
1 polymer ?
#
loop_
_entity_poly.entity_id
_entity_poly.type
_entity_poly.pdbx_seq_one_letter_code
_entity_poly.pdbx_strand_id
1 'polypeptide(L)'
;HAICLFIGGISLTSFFFITDPNLLLVSELGIGLAWASILSMPYAILAGALPAEKMGVYMGIFNFFIVLPQIVAASILGFMVRHLFGQEAIYALVAGGISMMLAALLVYFVEDKDD
;
A
#
# COMPACT_ATOMS: atom_id res chain seq x y z
N HIS A 1 -9.98 2.19 -6.62
CA HIS A 1 -8.89 1.68 -5.76
C HIS A 1 -7.72 1.10 -6.57
N ALA A 2 -7.94 0.09 -7.42
CA ALA A 2 -6.87 -0.57 -8.20
C ALA A 2 -6.01 0.37 -9.06
N ILE A 3 -6.61 1.34 -9.78
CA ILE A 3 -5.86 2.33 -10.56
C ILE A 3 -4.92 3.17 -9.67
N CYS A 4 -5.40 3.60 -8.50
CA CYS A 4 -4.60 4.37 -7.55
C CYS A 4 -3.41 3.53 -7.03
N LEU A 5 -3.64 2.25 -6.72
CA LEU A 5 -2.56 1.33 -6.31
C LEU A 5 -1.53 1.12 -7.41
N PHE A 6 -1.97 1.00 -8.67
CA PHE A 6 -1.07 0.82 -9.80
C PHE A 6 -0.21 2.07 -10.05
N ILE A 7 -0.82 3.27 -9.98
CA ILE A 7 -0.09 4.55 -10.06
C ILE A 7 0.90 4.67 -8.90
N GLY A 8 0.50 4.33 -7.67
CA GLY A 8 1.40 4.32 -6.51
C GLY A 8 2.58 3.36 -6.67
N GLY A 9 2.32 2.17 -7.23
CA GLY A 9 3.35 1.18 -7.52
C GLY A 9 4.39 1.68 -8.53
N ILE A 10 3.93 2.24 -9.66
CA ILE A 10 4.82 2.89 -10.65
C ILE A 10 5.60 4.03 -10.01
N SER A 11 4.96 4.83 -9.17
CA SER A 11 5.57 5.98 -8.50
C SER A 11 6.60 5.58 -7.43
N LEU A 12 6.46 4.42 -6.80
CA LEU A 12 7.47 3.86 -5.90
C LEU A 12 8.64 3.26 -6.68
N THR A 13 8.36 2.59 -7.80
CA THR A 13 9.42 2.02 -8.65
C THR A 13 10.19 3.08 -9.43
N SER A 14 9.60 4.23 -9.76
CA SER A 14 10.27 5.33 -10.46
C SER A 14 11.45 5.91 -9.68
N PHE A 15 11.46 5.80 -8.35
CA PHE A 15 12.59 6.23 -7.51
C PHE A 15 13.91 5.57 -7.92
N PHE A 16 13.88 4.36 -8.47
CA PHE A 16 15.08 3.68 -8.98
C PHE A 16 15.69 4.35 -10.21
N PHE A 17 14.85 4.95 -11.06
CA PHE A 17 15.28 5.55 -12.33
C PHE A 17 15.55 7.05 -12.20
N ILE A 18 14.97 7.71 -11.20
CA ILE A 18 15.07 9.16 -11.02
C ILE A 18 16.35 9.49 -10.24
N THR A 19 17.26 10.22 -10.89
CA THR A 19 18.51 10.70 -10.28
C THR A 19 18.41 12.16 -9.78
N ASP A 20 17.47 12.94 -10.32
CA ASP A 20 17.23 14.33 -9.91
C ASP A 20 16.21 14.40 -8.77
N PRO A 21 16.57 14.93 -7.59
CA PRO A 21 15.66 15.06 -6.45
C PRO A 21 14.38 15.84 -6.75
N ASN A 22 14.41 16.81 -7.68
CA ASN A 22 13.22 17.60 -8.01
C ASN A 22 12.17 16.77 -8.75
N LEU A 23 12.60 15.77 -9.51
CA LEU A 23 11.70 14.84 -10.22
C LEU A 23 11.00 13.86 -9.27
N LEU A 24 11.52 13.65 -8.05
CA LEU A 24 10.87 12.83 -7.03
C LEU A 24 9.55 13.43 -6.54
N LEU A 25 9.39 14.76 -6.60
CA LEU A 25 8.13 15.42 -6.24
C LEU A 25 6.95 14.88 -7.06
N VAL A 26 7.17 14.59 -8.35
CA VAL A 26 6.15 14.02 -9.23
C VAL A 26 5.77 12.60 -8.79
N SER A 27 6.75 11.83 -8.33
CA SER A 27 6.53 10.47 -7.84
C SER A 27 5.77 10.50 -6.51
N GLU A 28 6.09 11.43 -5.61
CA GLU A 28 5.35 11.63 -4.35
C GLU A 28 3.88 12.00 -4.58
N LEU A 29 3.55 12.74 -5.65
CA LEU A 29 2.14 12.99 -5.99
C LEU A 29 1.39 11.69 -6.30
N GLY A 30 2.01 10.78 -7.06
CA GLY A 30 1.41 9.48 -7.38
C GLY A 30 1.30 8.56 -6.17
N ILE A 31 2.29 8.57 -5.27
CA ILE A 31 2.24 7.88 -3.97
C ILE A 31 1.10 8.45 -3.11
N GLY A 32 0.95 9.78 -3.06
CA GLY A 32 -0.13 10.45 -2.34
C GLY A 32 -1.52 10.05 -2.80
N LEU A 33 -1.73 9.89 -4.11
CA LEU A 33 -2.98 9.37 -4.67
C LEU A 33 -3.27 7.94 -4.22
N ALA A 34 -2.26 7.07 -4.24
CA ALA A 34 -2.40 5.70 -3.79
C ALA A 34 -2.71 5.63 -2.28
N TRP A 35 -2.02 6.45 -1.49
CA TRP A 35 -2.19 6.54 -0.04
C TRP A 35 -3.60 6.97 0.36
N ALA A 36 -4.13 8.01 -0.29
CA ALA A 36 -5.50 8.47 -0.07
C ALA A 36 -6.53 7.36 -0.36
N SER A 37 -6.29 6.53 -1.37
CA SER A 37 -7.17 5.41 -1.70
C SER A 37 -7.08 4.26 -0.69
N ILE A 38 -5.88 3.92 -0.21
CA ILE A 38 -5.66 2.87 0.81
C ILE A 38 -6.34 3.23 2.13
N LEU A 39 -6.34 4.52 2.50
CA LEU A 39 -6.98 4.98 3.74
C LEU A 39 -8.51 5.10 3.65
N SER A 40 -9.09 5.17 2.46
CA SER A 40 -10.54 5.43 2.29
C SER A 40 -11.32 4.20 1.85
N MET A 41 -10.84 3.50 0.81
CA MET A 41 -11.61 2.43 0.14
C MET A 41 -11.87 1.20 1.03
N PRO A 42 -10.89 0.64 1.77
CA PRO A 42 -11.14 -0.56 2.58
C PRO A 42 -12.14 -0.30 3.70
N TYR A 43 -12.09 0.88 4.32
CA TYR A 43 -13.05 1.27 5.35
C TYR A 43 -14.45 1.50 4.78
N ALA A 44 -14.57 2.05 3.57
CA ALA A 44 -15.85 2.19 2.88
C ALA A 44 -16.48 0.81 2.57
N ILE A 45 -15.70 -0.13 2.03
CA ILE A 45 -16.15 -1.51 1.75
C ILE A 45 -16.59 -2.19 3.05
N LEU A 46 -15.81 -2.05 4.13
CA LEU A 46 -16.13 -2.65 5.43
C LEU A 46 -17.39 -2.04 6.05
N ALA A 47 -17.58 -0.72 5.94
CA ALA A 47 -18.76 -0.03 6.46
C ALA A 47 -20.04 -0.44 5.72
N GLY A 48 -19.97 -0.71 4.41
CA GLY A 48 -21.10 -1.23 3.62
C GLY A 48 -21.51 -2.66 4.00
N ALA A 49 -20.54 -3.51 4.36
CA ALA A 49 -20.78 -4.93 4.65
C ALA A 49 -21.19 -5.24 6.11
N LEU A 50 -21.16 -4.28 7.03
CA LEU A 50 -21.31 -4.52 8.47
C LEU A 50 -22.55 -3.87 9.10
N PRO A 51 -23.20 -4.54 10.07
CA PRO A 51 -24.32 -3.96 10.82
C PRO A 51 -23.84 -2.78 11.70
N ALA A 52 -24.55 -1.65 11.60
CA ALA A 52 -24.18 -0.37 12.23
C ALA A 52 -23.94 -0.46 13.75
N GLU A 53 -24.68 -1.32 14.46
CA GLU A 53 -24.55 -1.49 15.92
C GLU A 53 -23.17 -2.02 16.36
N LYS A 54 -22.44 -2.70 15.48
CA LYS A 54 -21.13 -3.30 15.81
C LYS A 54 -19.98 -2.69 15.01
N MET A 55 -20.23 -1.63 14.25
CA MET A 55 -19.26 -1.01 13.36
C MET A 55 -17.95 -0.66 14.10
N GLY A 56 -18.03 -0.09 15.30
CA GLY A 56 -16.83 0.26 16.09
C GLY A 56 -15.93 -0.94 16.43
N VAL A 57 -16.51 -2.09 16.79
CA VAL A 57 -15.75 -3.30 17.16
C VAL A 57 -15.05 -3.89 15.93
N TYR A 58 -15.78 -4.04 14.82
CA TYR A 58 -15.23 -4.59 13.59
C TYR A 58 -14.19 -3.66 12.95
N MET A 59 -14.38 -2.34 13.02
CA MET A 59 -13.39 -1.35 12.58
C MET A 59 -12.11 -1.44 13.41
N GLY A 60 -12.22 -1.68 14.72
CA GLY A 60 -11.06 -1.96 15.58
C GLY A 60 -10.31 -3.22 15.15
N ILE A 61 -11.02 -4.32 14.91
CA ILE A 61 -10.43 -5.58 14.43
C ILE A 61 -9.73 -5.38 13.07
N PHE A 62 -10.35 -4.65 12.14
CA PHE A 62 -9.74 -4.35 10.84
C PHE A 62 -8.42 -3.58 10.97
N ASN A 63 -8.36 -2.59 11.86
CA ASN A 63 -7.11 -1.86 12.12
C ASN A 63 -5.99 -2.77 12.64
N PHE A 64 -6.30 -3.80 13.45
CA PHE A 64 -5.29 -4.78 13.86
C PHE A 64 -4.68 -5.53 12.66
N PHE A 65 -5.48 -5.85 11.64
CA PHE A 65 -4.98 -6.47 10.41
C PHE A 65 -4.11 -5.55 9.56
N ILE A 66 -4.22 -4.24 9.70
CA ILE A 66 -3.31 -3.28 9.05
C ILE A 66 -2.00 -3.17 9.84
N VAL A 67 -2.10 -2.99 11.15
CA VAL A 67 -0.95 -2.68 12.01
C VAL A 67 -0.05 -3.88 12.23
N LEU A 68 -0.60 -5.10 12.37
CA LEU A 68 0.21 -6.30 12.61
C LEU A 68 1.21 -6.57 11.47
N PRO A 69 0.80 -6.65 10.18
CA PRO A 69 1.74 -6.74 9.06
C PRO A 69 2.72 -5.58 9.00
N GLN A 70 2.30 -4.35 9.35
CA GLN A 70 3.17 -3.18 9.35
C GLN A 70 4.28 -3.29 10.39
N ILE A 71 3.99 -3.77 11.61
CA ILE A 71 5.00 -4.00 12.66
C ILE A 71 5.97 -5.10 12.21
N VAL A 72 5.45 -6.20 11.66
CA VAL A 72 6.28 -7.27 11.11
C VAL A 72 7.20 -6.71 10.02
N ALA A 73 6.67 -5.98 9.04
CA ALA A 73 7.45 -5.34 7.99
C ALA A 73 8.52 -4.40 8.57
N ALA A 74 8.16 -3.50 9.49
CA ALA A 74 9.11 -2.56 10.10
C ALA A 74 10.26 -3.29 10.84
N SER A 75 9.97 -4.41 11.50
CA SER A 75 10.98 -5.20 12.20
C SER A 75 11.93 -5.97 11.27
N ILE A 76 11.43 -6.47 10.13
CA ILE A 76 12.24 -7.29 9.21
C ILE A 76 12.88 -6.45 8.09
N LEU A 77 12.34 -5.28 7.76
CA LEU A 77 12.78 -4.48 6.61
C LEU A 77 14.25 -4.10 6.71
N GLY A 78 14.72 -3.69 7.89
CA GLY A 78 16.14 -3.38 8.11
C GLY A 78 17.06 -4.59 7.87
N PHE A 79 16.64 -5.77 8.30
CA PHE A 79 17.34 -7.03 8.00
C PHE A 79 17.31 -7.35 6.50
N MET A 80 16.15 -7.19 5.85
CA MET A 80 16.01 -7.38 4.41
C MET A 80 16.91 -6.43 3.61
N VAL A 81 16.96 -5.15 3.97
CA VAL A 81 17.85 -4.18 3.31
C VAL A 81 19.31 -4.60 3.45
N ARG A 82 19.72 -5.00 4.64
CA ARG A 82 21.11 -5.36 4.92
C ARG A 82 21.56 -6.66 4.23
N HIS A 83 20.71 -7.68 4.21
CA HIS A 83 21.09 -9.03 3.78
C HIS A 83 20.55 -9.44 2.40
N LEU A 84 19.34 -9.02 2.03
CA LEU A 84 18.75 -9.32 0.72
C LEU A 84 19.04 -8.25 -0.33
N PHE A 85 19.03 -6.97 0.06
CA PHE A 85 19.20 -5.85 -0.87
C PHE A 85 20.62 -5.24 -0.87
N GLY A 86 21.58 -5.85 -0.18
CA GLY A 86 22.98 -5.41 -0.22
C GLY A 86 23.24 -4.02 0.37
N GLN A 87 22.45 -3.60 1.37
CA GLN A 87 22.44 -2.27 1.99
C GLN A 87 21.89 -1.13 1.13
N GLU A 88 21.38 -1.43 -0.07
CA GLU A 88 20.77 -0.44 -0.95
C GLU A 88 19.26 -0.36 -0.70
N ALA A 89 18.84 0.67 0.05
CA ALA A 89 17.43 0.88 0.41
C ALA A 89 16.52 1.05 -0.83
N ILE A 90 17.06 1.45 -1.97
CA ILE A 90 16.31 1.68 -3.20
C ILE A 90 15.63 0.40 -3.73
N TYR A 91 16.25 -0.77 -3.58
CA TYR A 91 15.63 -2.03 -3.98
C TYR A 91 14.46 -2.41 -3.08
N ALA A 92 14.44 -1.98 -1.82
CA ALA A 92 13.30 -2.16 -0.94
C ALA A 92 12.10 -1.30 -1.38
N LEU A 93 12.34 -0.07 -1.86
CA LEU A 93 11.29 0.77 -2.46
C LEU A 93 10.73 0.11 -3.73
N VAL A 94 11.59 -0.40 -4.61
CA VAL A 94 11.16 -1.11 -5.83
C VAL A 94 10.32 -2.34 -5.49
N ALA A 95 10.75 -3.14 -4.50
CA ALA A 95 9.98 -4.30 -4.03
C ALA A 95 8.61 -3.89 -3.46
N GLY A 96 8.54 -2.77 -2.75
CA GLY A 96 7.29 -2.16 -2.30
C GLY A 96 6.38 -1.74 -3.46
N GLY A 97 6.95 -1.08 -4.48
CA GLY A 97 6.24 -0.68 -5.69
C GLY A 97 5.66 -1.88 -6.46
N ILE A 98 6.45 -2.93 -6.66
CA ILE A 98 6.00 -4.18 -7.28
C ILE A 98 4.88 -4.82 -6.46
N SER A 99 5.01 -4.85 -5.13
CA SER A 99 3.98 -5.39 -4.23
C SER A 99 2.66 -4.61 -4.34
N MET A 100 2.71 -3.29 -4.50
CA MET A 100 1.52 -2.47 -4.75
C MET A 100 0.89 -2.73 -6.11
N MET A 101 1.69 -2.96 -7.15
CA MET A 101 1.16 -3.34 -8.47
C MET A 101 0.50 -4.72 -8.42
N LEU A 102 1.08 -5.68 -7.69
CA LEU A 102 0.47 -6.99 -7.46
C LEU A 102 -0.84 -6.85 -6.67
N ALA A 103 -0.88 -5.99 -5.64
CA ALA A 103 -2.10 -5.69 -4.91
C ALA A 103 -3.17 -5.11 -5.84
N ALA A 104 -2.81 -4.19 -6.74
CA ALA A 104 -3.74 -3.63 -7.73
C ALA A 104 -4.38 -4.71 -8.62
N LEU A 105 -3.61 -5.73 -9.01
CA LEU A 105 -4.12 -6.88 -9.77
C LEU A 105 -5.04 -7.76 -8.91
N LEU A 106 -4.67 -8.01 -7.65
CA LEU A 106 -5.46 -8.81 -6.73
C LEU A 106 -6.79 -8.16 -6.37
N VAL A 107 -6.85 -6.84 -6.28
CA VAL A 107 -8.11 -6.09 -6.03
C VAL A 107 -9.15 -6.36 -7.11
N TYR A 108 -8.74 -6.67 -8.35
CA TYR A 108 -9.70 -7.03 -9.41
C TYR A 108 -10.45 -8.34 -9.14
N PHE A 109 -9.90 -9.21 -8.29
CA PHE A 109 -10.54 -10.47 -7.88
C PHE A 109 -11.40 -10.33 -6.62
N VAL A 110 -11.43 -9.14 -6.00
CA VAL A 110 -12.28 -8.89 -4.85
C VAL A 110 -13.67 -8.55 -5.37
N GLU A 111 -14.63 -9.46 -5.14
CA GLU A 111 -16.05 -9.20 -5.38
C GLU A 111 -16.53 -8.14 -4.38
N ASP A 112 -16.83 -6.95 -4.89
CA ASP A 112 -17.61 -5.95 -4.16
C ASP A 112 -19.09 -6.33 -4.30
N LYS A 113 -19.79 -6.52 -3.18
CA LYS A 113 -21.13 -7.12 -3.17
C LYS A 113 -22.27 -6.12 -3.41
N ASP A 114 -21.93 -4.96 -3.96
CA ASP A 114 -22.83 -3.82 -4.16
C ASP A 114 -23.17 -3.55 -5.65
N ASP A 115 -22.79 -4.43 -6.58
CA ASP A 115 -23.31 -4.49 -7.96
C ASP A 115 -23.91 -5.86 -8.31
#